data_AF-A0A5M9I567-F1
#
_entry.id   AF-A0A5M9I567-F1
#
_cell.length_a   1.000
_cell.length_b   1.000
_cell.length_c   1.000
_cell.angle_alpha   90.00
_cell.angle_beta   90.00
_cell.angle_gamma   90.00
#
_symmetry.space_group_name_H-M   'P 1'
#
loop_
_entity.id
_entity.type
_entity.pdbx_description
1 polymer ?
#
loop_
_entity_poly.entity_id
_entity_poly.type
_entity_poly.pdbx_seq_one_letter_code
_entity_poly.pdbx_strand_id
1 'polypeptide(L)'
;MRINFRTQIIVTMTLVIVGFISSLWFAKDIYYNLAWAFTGLVFFINPVYPINITDLEQEKVKKGIRIAGMILVFIGITNGFGV
;
A
#
# COMPACT_ATOMS: atom_id res chain seq x y z
N MET A 1 16.74 5.71 -6.25
CA MET A 1 15.96 6.93 -5.90
C MET A 1 15.10 6.63 -4.68
N ARG A 2 15.19 7.42 -3.61
CA ARG A 2 14.36 7.24 -2.41
C ARG A 2 13.05 8.03 -2.64
N ILE A 3 11.94 7.34 -2.85
CA ILE A 3 10.63 8.00 -3.06
C ILE A 3 10.23 8.67 -1.74
N ASN A 4 9.86 9.95 -1.80
CA ASN A 4 9.41 10.69 -0.61
C ASN A 4 7.96 10.30 -0.24
N PHE A 5 7.58 10.60 1.01
CA PHE A 5 6.25 10.26 1.53
C PHE A 5 5.10 10.77 0.64
N ARG A 6 5.17 12.03 0.17
CA ARG A 6 4.13 12.63 -0.67
C ARG A 6 3.95 11.88 -1.99
N THR A 7 5.05 11.63 -2.69
CA THR A 7 5.04 10.95 -3.99
C THR A 7 4.51 9.53 -3.85
N GLN A 8 4.94 8.79 -2.81
CA GLN A 8 4.46 7.43 -2.60
C GLN A 8 2.95 7.39 -2.31
N ILE A 9 2.45 8.29 -1.46
CA ILE A 9 1.02 8.37 -1.16
C ILE A 9 0.20 8.67 -2.41
N ILE A 10 0.64 9.62 -3.24
CA ILE A 10 -0.03 9.93 -4.52
C ILE A 10 -0.06 8.69 -5.41
N VAL A 11 1.09 8.03 -5.60
CA VAL A 11 1.19 6.83 -6.45
C VAL A 11 0.30 5.69 -5.94
N THR A 12 0.32 5.39 -4.64
CA THR A 12 -0.51 4.31 -4.08
C THR A 12 -1.98 4.64 -4.13
N MET A 13 -2.36 5.90 -3.94
CA MET A 13 -3.75 6.34 -4.05
C MET A 13 -4.26 6.23 -5.49
N THR A 14 -3.46 6.66 -6.47
CA THR A 14 -3.77 6.47 -7.89
C THR A 14 -3.92 4.99 -8.23
N LEU A 15 -3.02 4.13 -7.76
CA LEU A 15 -3.07 2.69 -7.99
C LEU A 15 -4.36 2.06 -7.46
N VAL A 16 -4.77 2.38 -6.23
CA VAL A 16 -6.00 1.87 -5.63
C VAL A 16 -7.24 2.36 -6.38
N ILE A 17 -7.28 3.63 -6.79
CA ILE A 17 -8.40 4.19 -7.58
C ILE A 17 -8.52 3.48 -8.94
N VAL A 18 -7.40 3.29 -9.64
CA VAL A 18 -7.39 2.59 -10.93
C VAL A 18 -7.81 1.12 -10.76
N GLY A 19 -7.31 0.44 -9.72
CA GLY A 19 -7.71 -0.92 -9.40
C GLY A 19 -9.20 -1.06 -9.09
N PHE A 20 -9.75 -0.10 -8.33
CA PHE A 20 -11.17 -0.03 -8.02
C PHE A 20 -12.04 0.16 -9.26
N ILE A 21 -11.73 1.17 -10.09
CA ILE A 21 -12.47 1.43 -11.34
C ILE A 21 -12.39 0.22 -12.27
N SER A 22 -11.22 -0.43 -12.36
CA SER A 22 -11.04 -1.64 -13.15
C SER A 22 -11.89 -2.80 -12.61
N SER A 23 -11.99 -2.96 -11.29
CA SER A 23 -12.86 -3.98 -10.67
C SER A 23 -14.30 -3.84 -11.13
N LEU A 24 -14.83 -2.61 -11.07
CA LEU A 24 -16.20 -2.30 -11.48
C LEU A 24 -16.41 -2.49 -12.98
N TRP A 25 -15.47 -2.04 -13.81
CA TRP A 25 -15.58 -2.12 -15.26
C TRP A 25 -15.58 -3.56 -15.77
N PHE A 26 -14.75 -4.41 -15.18
CA PHE A 26 -14.61 -5.81 -15.60
C PHE A 26 -15.43 -6.79 -14.76
N ALA A 27 -16.15 -6.31 -13.74
CA ALA A 27 -16.86 -7.13 -12.75
C ALA A 27 -15.97 -8.24 -12.16
N LYS A 28 -14.74 -7.86 -11.78
CA LYS A 28 -13.74 -8.78 -11.23
C LYS A 28 -12.94 -8.13 -10.10
N ASP A 29 -13.23 -8.57 -8.89
CA ASP A 29 -12.62 -8.14 -7.62
C ASP A 29 -11.08 -8.24 -7.62
N ILE A 30 -10.52 -9.11 -8.46
CA ILE A 30 -9.07 -9.34 -8.57
C ILE A 30 -8.29 -8.05 -8.85
N TYR A 31 -8.86 -7.09 -9.60
CA TYR A 31 -8.16 -5.85 -9.92
C TYR A 31 -7.97 -4.96 -8.68
N TYR A 32 -9.00 -4.88 -7.83
CA TYR A 32 -8.93 -4.13 -6.58
C TYR A 32 -8.02 -4.82 -5.56
N ASN A 33 -8.12 -6.14 -5.46
CA ASN A 33 -7.26 -6.96 -4.61
C ASN A 33 -5.77 -6.84 -4.97
N LEU A 34 -5.43 -6.89 -6.27
CA LEU A 34 -4.06 -6.70 -6.73
C LEU A 34 -3.55 -5.28 -6.46
N ALA A 35 -4.38 -4.25 -6.61
CA ALA A 35 -3.99 -2.88 -6.30
C ALA A 35 -3.63 -2.70 -4.81
N TRP A 36 -4.38 -3.33 -3.91
CA TRP A 36 -4.05 -3.36 -2.48
C TRP A 36 -2.80 -4.18 -2.18
N ALA A 37 -2.62 -5.33 -2.84
CA ALA A 37 -1.42 -6.14 -2.67
C ALA A 37 -0.15 -5.37 -3.09
N PHE A 38 -0.18 -4.72 -4.25
CA PHE A 38 0.93 -3.89 -4.71
C PHE A 38 1.17 -2.68 -3.81
N THR A 39 0.10 -2.05 -3.29
CA THR A 39 0.22 -0.98 -2.30
C THR A 39 0.97 -1.47 -1.04
N GLY A 40 0.59 -2.65 -0.52
CA GLY A 40 1.27 -3.28 0.59
C GLY A 40 2.76 -3.54 0.34
N LEU A 41 3.11 -4.05 -0.84
CA LEU A 41 4.50 -4.26 -1.27
C LEU A 41 5.31 -2.96 -1.31
N VAL A 42 4.72 -1.89 -1.85
CA VAL A 42 5.37 -0.57 -1.93
C VAL A 42 5.72 -0.06 -0.53
N PHE A 43 4.80 -0.15 0.44
CA PHE A 43 5.06 0.23 1.83
C PHE A 43 6.03 -0.70 2.56
N PHE A 44 6.06 -1.98 2.21
CA PHE A 44 7.03 -2.92 2.77
C PHE A 44 8.47 -2.59 2.32
N ILE A 45 8.67 -2.36 1.02
CA ILE A 45 9.98 -2.06 0.44
C ILE A 45 10.44 -0.67 0.85
N ASN A 46 9.58 0.33 0.71
CA ASN A 46 9.86 1.72 1.03
C ASN A 46 8.91 2.23 2.13
N PRO A 47 9.20 1.94 3.43
CA PRO A 47 8.39 2.45 4.53
C PRO A 47 8.62 3.95 4.69
N VAL A 48 7.69 4.74 4.17
CA VAL A 48 7.70 6.20 4.24
C VAL A 48 6.78 6.71 5.35
N TYR A 49 7.23 7.74 6.05
CA TYR A 49 6.50 8.40 7.13
C TYR A 49 6.81 9.91 7.12
N PRO A 50 5.94 10.75 7.72
CA PRO A 50 6.18 12.19 7.83
C PRO A 50 7.45 12.51 8.64
N ILE A 51 8.15 13.60 8.29
CA ILE A 51 9.53 13.93 8.73
C ILE A 51 9.63 14.24 10.23
N ASN A 52 8.52 14.50 10.89
CA ASN A 52 8.39 15.00 12.26
C ASN A 52 8.63 13.92 13.35
N ILE A 53 9.10 12.72 12.99
CA ILE A 53 9.27 11.59 13.92
C ILE A 53 10.71 11.55 14.43
N THR A 54 10.89 11.52 15.76
CA THR A 54 12.19 11.41 16.43
C THR A 54 12.93 10.12 16.05
N ASP A 55 14.26 10.14 15.96
CA ASP A 55 15.06 9.01 15.44
C ASP A 55 14.83 7.68 16.18
N LEU A 56 14.61 7.70 17.50
CA LEU A 56 14.28 6.52 18.32
C LEU A 56 12.96 5.87 17.91
N GLU A 57 12.00 6.65 17.43
CA GLU A 57 10.71 6.15 16.96
C GLU A 57 10.74 5.72 15.50
N GLN A 58 11.68 6.24 14.70
CA GLN A 58 11.75 5.95 13.26
C GLN A 58 11.92 4.45 12.96
N GLU A 59 12.73 3.73 13.72
CA GLU A 59 12.89 2.28 13.51
C GLU A 59 11.61 1.50 13.82
N LYS A 60 10.94 1.85 14.92
CA LYS A 60 9.67 1.22 15.31
C LYS A 60 8.59 1.50 14.28
N VAL A 61 8.50 2.74 13.80
CA VAL A 61 7.57 3.16 12.76
C VAL A 61 7.84 2.44 11.45
N LYS A 62 9.10 2.35 11.00
CA LYS A 62 9.46 1.58 9.79
C LYS A 62 9.03 0.12 9.90
N LYS A 63 9.28 -0.53 11.04
CA LYS A 63 8.84 -1.92 11.28
C LYS A 63 7.32 -2.04 11.25
N GLY A 64 6.60 -1.15 11.92
CA GLY A 64 5.13 -1.11 11.91
C GLY A 64 4.55 -0.96 10.50
N ILE A 65 5.09 -0.04 9.70
CA ILE A 65 4.67 0.17 8.31
C ILE A 65 4.92 -1.08 7.46
N ARG A 66 6.05 -1.75 7.64
CA ARG A 66 6.34 -3.01 6.93
C ARG A 66 5.35 -4.12 7.29
N ILE A 67 5.01 -4.26 8.57
CA ILE A 67 4.02 -5.25 9.02
C ILE A 67 2.65 -4.93 8.41
N ALA A 68 2.20 -3.67 8.49
CA ALA A 68 0.95 -3.24 7.88
C ALA A 68 0.95 -3.48 6.35
N GLY A 69 2.07 -3.19 5.68
CA GLY A 69 2.25 -3.48 4.26
C GLY A 69 2.08 -4.97 3.94
N MET A 70 2.70 -5.86 4.71
CA MET A 70 2.55 -7.31 4.53
C MET A 70 1.13 -7.81 4.80
N ILE A 71 0.42 -7.21 5.74
CA ILE A 71 -1.01 -7.52 5.98
C ILE A 71 -1.83 -7.16 4.74
N LEU A 72 -1.60 -5.98 4.15
CA LEU A 72 -2.29 -5.60 2.90
C LEU A 72 -1.96 -6.53 1.74
N VAL A 73 -0.70 -6.96 1.62
CA VAL A 73 -0.30 -8.00 0.64
C VAL A 73 -1.12 -9.25 0.85
N PHE A 74 -1.14 -9.76 2.08
CA PHE A 74 -1.84 -11.00 2.42
C PHE A 74 -3.33 -10.92 2.09
N ILE A 75 -4.02 -9.86 2.53
CA ILE A 75 -5.44 -9.68 2.26
C ILE A 75 -5.70 -9.58 0.74
N GLY A 76 -4.86 -8.85 0.00
CA GLY A 76 -5.00 -8.73 -1.44
C GLY A 76 -4.81 -10.05 -2.19
N ILE A 77 -3.79 -10.85 -1.84
CA ILE A 77 -3.57 -12.14 -2.52
C ILE A 77 -4.63 -13.20 -2.18
N THR A 78 -5.28 -13.10 -1.02
CA THR A 78 -6.36 -14.02 -0.61
C THR A 78 -7.74 -13.57 -1.08
N ASN A 79 -7.83 -12.55 -1.94
CA ASN A 79 -9.10 -11.92 -2.37
C ASN A 79 -9.96 -11.42 -1.19
N GLY A 80 -9.32 -10.95 -0.12
CA GLY A 80 -10.01 -10.48 1.08
C GLY A 80 -10.69 -9.11 0.94
N PHE A 81 -10.41 -8.37 -0.14
CA PHE A 81 -11.12 -7.14 -0.48
C PHE A 81 -12.22 -7.44 -1.50
N GLY A 82 -13.48 -7.53 -1.08
CA GLY A 82 -14.62 -7.70 -1.99
C GLY A 82 -15.12 -6.35 -2.51
N VAL A 83 -15.13 -6.16 -3.84
CA VAL A 83 -15.62 -4.94 -4.53
C VAL A 83 -16.11 -5.27 -5.94
#